data_AF-P23501-F1
#
_entry.id   AF-P23501-F1
#
_cell.length_a   1.000
_cell.length_b   1.000
_cell.length_c   1.000
_cell.angle_alpha   90.00
_cell.angle_beta   90.00
_cell.angle_gamma   90.00
#
_symmetry.space_group_name_H-M   'P 1'
#
loop_
_entity.id
_entity.type
_entity.pdbx_description
1 polymer ?
#
loop_
_entity_poly.entity_id
_entity_poly.type
_entity_poly.pdbx_seq_one_letter_code
_entity_poly.pdbx_strand_id
1 'polypeptide(L)'
;MTIIQTVTELGVTEDTIKVQMAPSGGKHLLADPGNHPAEHFESQMSWLRFQTRQYLTRFTDNQSDFVHSLQKKHRTPFRDVYFKYTSLMGSHMFYVIVLPMPVWLGYRDLTRDMIYVLGYSIYLSGYLKDYWCLPRPKSPPVDRITLSEYTTKEYGAPSSHSANATAVSLLFFWRICLSDTLVWPTKLLLLSLVIFYYLTLVFGRVYCGMHGMLDLFSGAAVGAICFFIRIWVVHALRNFQIGEHLWFPLLSVAWGLFILFNHVRPIDECPCFEDSVAFIGVVSGLDCSDWLTERYGWNLVCSRYASCGSKVFLRPLVGVASVIVWKDVISKTAVYTLLIKLLRFHDDRSEKVHFHNETSEEEECLLYSGVSKVEIVGRFLIYAGIPTTVFLLCPVFFTWTNLR
;
A
#
# COMPACT_ATOMS: atom_id res chain seq x y z
N MET A 1 -16.42 55.06 10.95
CA MET A 1 -16.74 53.87 11.78
C MET A 1 -15.88 52.73 11.28
N THR A 2 -14.81 52.46 12.02
CA THR A 2 -13.76 51.51 11.68
C THR A 2 -14.30 50.09 11.78
N ILE A 3 -13.85 49.22 10.86
CA ILE A 3 -14.22 47.82 10.62
C ILE A 3 -13.79 46.93 11.81
N ILE A 4 -14.33 47.21 13.00
CA ILE A 4 -14.10 46.46 14.24
C ILE A 4 -15.38 45.72 14.67
N GLN A 5 -16.53 46.04 14.10
CA GLN A 5 -17.82 45.46 14.53
C GLN A 5 -18.25 44.18 13.81
N THR A 6 -17.44 43.58 12.93
CA THR A 6 -17.86 42.36 12.21
C THR A 6 -17.03 41.11 12.55
N VAL A 7 -16.12 41.17 13.53
CA VAL A 7 -15.28 40.01 13.93
C VAL A 7 -15.70 39.42 15.28
N THR A 8 -16.72 39.97 15.96
CA THR A 8 -17.18 39.51 17.28
C THR A 8 -18.28 38.44 17.26
N GLU A 9 -18.70 37.91 16.12
CA GLU A 9 -19.78 36.90 16.05
C GLU A 9 -19.35 35.49 15.67
N LEU A 10 -18.05 35.21 15.51
CA LEU A 10 -17.56 33.83 15.46
C LEU A 10 -16.89 33.47 16.78
N GLY A 11 -17.72 33.42 17.82
CA GLY A 11 -17.44 32.60 18.99
C GLY A 11 -17.33 31.17 18.52
N VAL A 12 -16.11 30.76 18.15
CA VAL A 12 -15.73 29.36 17.98
C VAL A 12 -15.92 28.74 19.35
N THR A 13 -17.10 28.15 19.56
CA THR A 13 -17.32 27.17 20.60
C THR A 13 -16.20 26.15 20.47
N GLU A 14 -15.49 25.92 21.58
CA GLU A 14 -14.57 24.80 21.75
C GLU A 14 -15.35 23.49 21.64
N ASP A 15 -15.84 23.17 20.45
CA ASP A 15 -16.06 21.80 20.04
C ASP A 15 -14.67 21.21 19.93
N THR A 16 -14.18 20.77 21.09
CA THR A 16 -13.12 19.79 21.23
C THR A 16 -13.36 18.80 20.11
N ILE A 17 -12.46 18.78 19.12
CA ILE A 17 -12.41 17.72 18.13
C ILE A 17 -12.23 16.45 18.95
N LYS A 18 -13.35 15.80 19.29
CA LYS A 18 -13.36 14.50 19.93
C LYS A 18 -12.79 13.59 18.87
N VAL A 19 -11.48 13.39 18.93
CA VAL A 19 -10.79 12.36 18.20
C VAL A 19 -11.52 11.08 18.57
N GLN A 20 -12.36 10.57 17.65
CA GLN A 20 -12.97 9.26 17.80
C GLN A 20 -11.82 8.27 17.95
N MET A 21 -11.62 7.83 19.19
CA MET A 21 -10.84 6.67 19.55
C MET A 21 -11.73 5.46 19.25
N ALA A 22 -11.16 4.35 18.80
CA ALA A 22 -11.90 3.09 18.81
C ALA A 22 -12.41 2.87 20.25
N PRO A 23 -13.69 2.52 20.47
CA PRO A 23 -14.20 2.30 21.81
C PRO A 23 -13.34 1.25 22.52
N SER A 24 -12.71 1.61 23.63
CA SER A 24 -11.94 0.67 24.46
C SER A 24 -12.83 -0.30 25.25
N GLY A 25 -14.14 -0.26 25.04
CA GLY A 25 -15.11 -1.16 25.64
C GLY A 25 -15.09 -2.52 24.96
N GLY A 26 -14.58 -3.54 25.65
CA GLY A 26 -15.04 -4.92 25.49
C GLY A 26 -14.59 -5.72 24.26
N LYS A 27 -13.65 -5.25 23.43
CA LYS A 27 -13.10 -6.12 22.37
C LYS A 27 -12.24 -7.23 23.01
N HIS A 28 -12.64 -8.49 22.82
CA HIS A 28 -11.87 -9.65 23.29
C HIS A 28 -10.49 -9.70 22.62
N LEU A 29 -9.43 -10.09 23.34
CA LEU A 29 -8.07 -10.10 22.80
C LEU A 29 -7.92 -11.06 21.61
N LEU A 30 -8.72 -12.14 21.58
CA LEU A 30 -8.71 -13.12 20.50
C LEU A 30 -9.43 -12.62 19.24
N ALA A 31 -10.13 -11.48 19.29
CA ALA A 31 -10.72 -10.85 18.11
C ALA A 31 -9.69 -10.22 17.16
N ASP A 32 -8.40 -10.19 17.54
CA ASP A 32 -7.31 -9.76 16.69
C ASP A 32 -6.45 -10.95 16.23
N PRO A 33 -6.02 -10.98 14.96
CA PRO A 33 -5.23 -12.09 14.42
C PRO A 33 -3.87 -12.20 15.13
N GLY A 34 -3.40 -13.44 15.30
CA GLY A 34 -2.10 -13.75 15.90
C GLY A 34 -2.11 -13.88 17.43
N ASN A 35 -3.19 -13.51 18.11
CA ASN A 35 -3.30 -13.55 19.57
C ASN A 35 -3.74 -14.91 20.15
N HIS A 36 -4.19 -15.84 19.32
CA HIS A 36 -4.54 -17.20 19.74
C HIS A 36 -3.36 -17.94 20.41
N PRO A 37 -3.64 -18.96 21.25
CA PRO A 37 -2.61 -19.82 21.82
C PRO A 37 -1.74 -20.52 20.77
N ALA A 38 -0.57 -21.03 21.16
CA ALA A 38 0.37 -21.65 20.22
C ALA A 38 -0.23 -22.89 19.54
N GLU A 39 -1.10 -23.63 20.23
CA GLU A 39 -1.77 -24.85 19.77
C GLU A 39 -2.67 -24.58 18.55
N HIS A 40 -3.30 -23.40 18.49
CA HIS A 40 -4.11 -22.95 17.35
C HIS A 40 -3.29 -22.89 16.07
N PHE A 41 -2.05 -22.42 16.16
CA PHE A 41 -1.16 -22.30 15.02
C PHE A 41 -0.39 -23.60 14.73
N GLU A 42 0.02 -24.35 15.76
CA GLU A 42 0.77 -25.59 15.61
C GLU A 42 0.04 -26.62 14.76
N SER A 43 -1.27 -26.75 14.96
CA SER A 43 -2.11 -27.72 14.24
C SER A 43 -2.32 -27.40 12.76
N GLN A 44 -2.14 -26.14 12.35
CA GLN A 44 -2.44 -25.65 11.00
C GLN A 44 -1.17 -25.24 10.21
N MET A 45 -0.02 -25.14 10.87
CA MET A 45 1.24 -24.71 10.26
C MET A 45 2.17 -25.89 9.97
N SER A 46 3.03 -25.72 8.96
CA SER A 46 4.18 -26.62 8.81
C SER A 46 5.15 -26.43 9.97
N TRP A 47 5.90 -27.49 10.30
CA TRP A 47 6.86 -27.47 11.40
C TRP A 47 7.83 -26.27 11.35
N LEU A 48 8.43 -26.01 10.18
CA LEU A 48 9.37 -24.90 10.04
C LEU A 48 8.71 -23.53 10.27
N ARG A 49 7.50 -23.33 9.71
CA ARG A 49 6.72 -22.10 9.88
C ARG A 49 6.40 -21.87 11.35
N PHE A 50 5.91 -22.90 12.04
CA PHE A 50 5.61 -22.84 13.46
C PHE A 50 6.86 -22.53 14.31
N GLN A 51 7.99 -23.20 14.06
CA GLN A 51 9.23 -22.92 14.80
C GLN A 51 9.71 -21.47 14.61
N THR A 52 9.64 -20.93 13.38
CA THR A 52 9.99 -19.53 13.14
C THR A 52 9.06 -18.56 13.85
N ARG A 53 7.74 -18.84 13.88
CA ARG A 53 6.78 -18.05 14.67
C ARG A 53 7.15 -18.08 16.15
N GLN A 54 7.33 -19.26 16.74
CA GLN A 54 7.65 -19.42 18.17
C GLN A 54 8.94 -18.71 18.57
N TYR A 55 9.94 -18.69 17.68
CA TYR A 55 11.15 -17.92 17.90
C TYR A 55 10.90 -16.40 17.90
N LEU A 56 10.14 -15.90 16.91
CA LEU A 56 9.87 -14.47 16.74
C LEU A 56 8.89 -13.93 17.78
N THR A 57 7.96 -14.74 18.28
CA THR A 57 6.98 -14.34 19.31
C THR A 57 7.63 -13.80 20.59
N ARG A 58 8.84 -14.27 20.91
CA ARG A 58 9.64 -13.77 22.06
C ARG A 58 9.91 -12.27 22.00
N PHE A 59 9.95 -11.69 20.79
CA PHE A 59 10.13 -10.25 20.58
C PHE A 59 8.80 -9.47 20.58
N THR A 60 7.66 -10.16 20.45
CA THR A 60 6.33 -9.56 20.43
C THR A 60 5.60 -9.64 21.77
N ASP A 61 5.99 -10.55 22.67
CA ASP A 61 5.27 -10.77 23.94
C ASP A 61 5.20 -9.51 24.83
N ASN A 62 6.33 -8.83 24.99
CA ASN A 62 6.45 -7.62 25.83
C ASN A 62 6.34 -6.32 25.04
N GLN A 63 6.03 -6.38 23.74
CA GLN A 63 6.01 -5.18 22.88
C GLN A 63 4.95 -4.17 23.31
N SER A 64 3.83 -4.65 23.85
CA SER A 64 2.68 -3.83 24.26
C SER A 64 3.04 -2.88 25.39
N ASP A 65 3.81 -3.35 26.39
CA ASP A 65 4.24 -2.54 27.52
C ASP A 65 5.20 -1.44 27.07
N PHE A 66 6.13 -1.78 26.18
CA PHE A 66 7.05 -0.82 25.60
C PHE A 66 6.32 0.28 24.83
N VAL A 67 5.40 -0.09 23.93
CA VAL A 67 4.61 0.85 23.13
C VAL A 67 3.72 1.71 24.03
N HIS A 68 3.05 1.11 25.01
CA HIS A 68 2.22 1.84 25.97
C HIS A 68 3.04 2.85 26.80
N SER A 69 4.26 2.48 27.22
CA SER A 69 5.16 3.40 27.93
C SER A 69 5.53 4.63 27.08
N LEU A 70 5.75 4.43 25.78
CA LEU A 70 6.02 5.52 24.84
C LEU A 70 4.79 6.39 24.63
N GLN A 71 3.61 5.79 24.50
CA GLN A 71 2.35 6.54 24.37
C GLN A 71 2.12 7.42 25.61
N LYS A 72 2.25 6.85 26.82
CA LYS A 72 2.10 7.61 28.07
C LYS A 72 3.05 8.81 28.16
N LYS A 73 4.24 8.69 27.58
CA LYS A 73 5.27 9.75 27.61
C LYS A 73 5.09 10.81 26.52
N HIS A 74 4.63 10.43 25.32
CA HIS A 74 4.70 11.29 24.13
C HIS A 74 3.37 11.72 23.54
N ARG A 75 2.23 11.16 24.01
CA ARG A 75 0.91 11.51 23.50
C ARG A 75 0.57 12.98 23.76
N THR A 76 0.08 13.65 22.71
CA THR A 76 -0.49 15.00 22.79
C THR A 76 -1.60 15.13 21.72
N PRO A 77 -2.64 15.96 21.93
CA PRO A 77 -3.73 16.08 20.96
C PRO A 77 -3.28 16.43 19.54
N PHE A 78 -2.28 17.32 19.40
CA PHE A 78 -1.73 17.70 18.10
C PHE A 78 -1.03 16.53 17.40
N ARG A 79 -0.20 15.77 18.13
CA ARG A 79 0.54 14.63 17.57
C ARG A 79 -0.40 13.47 17.24
N ASP A 80 -1.44 13.25 18.04
CA ASP A 80 -2.50 12.28 17.77
C ASP A 80 -3.14 12.55 16.41
N VAL A 81 -3.54 13.81 16.15
CA VAL A 81 -4.10 14.22 14.85
C VAL A 81 -3.07 14.05 13.73
N TYR A 82 -1.84 14.53 13.93
CA TYR A 82 -0.79 14.45 12.92
C TYR A 82 -0.47 13.00 12.50
N PHE A 83 -0.20 12.11 13.45
CA PHE A 83 0.14 10.72 13.15
C PHE A 83 -1.05 9.91 12.64
N LYS A 84 -2.28 10.23 13.11
CA LYS A 84 -3.51 9.65 12.58
C LYS A 84 -3.67 9.95 11.09
N TYR A 85 -3.53 11.20 10.66
CA TYR A 85 -3.70 11.57 9.24
C TYR A 85 -2.54 11.16 8.36
N THR A 86 -1.29 11.26 8.83
CA THR A 86 -0.12 10.83 8.04
C THR A 86 -0.12 9.32 7.79
N SER A 87 -0.81 8.52 8.60
CA SER A 87 -1.02 7.10 8.32
C SER A 87 -1.77 6.83 7.00
N LEU A 88 -2.55 7.80 6.49
CA LEU A 88 -3.23 7.70 5.19
C LEU A 88 -2.26 7.62 4.02
N MET A 89 -1.02 8.09 4.18
CA MET A 89 0.01 8.02 3.13
C MET A 89 0.43 6.57 2.80
N GLY A 90 0.07 5.61 3.67
CA GLY A 90 0.22 4.19 3.40
C GLY A 90 -1.04 3.51 2.89
N SER A 91 -2.14 4.25 2.70
CA SER A 91 -3.44 3.68 2.31
C SER A 91 -3.54 3.41 0.82
N HIS A 92 -4.38 2.43 0.49
CA HIS A 92 -4.71 2.08 -0.89
C HIS A 92 -5.12 3.29 -1.75
N MET A 93 -6.03 4.14 -1.26
CA MET A 93 -6.50 5.31 -2.00
C MET A 93 -5.44 6.39 -2.19
N PHE A 94 -4.51 6.52 -1.24
CA PHE A 94 -3.38 7.44 -1.39
C PHE A 94 -2.50 7.03 -2.58
N TYR A 95 -2.20 5.73 -2.72
CA TYR A 95 -1.42 5.26 -3.86
C TYR A 95 -2.16 5.48 -5.19
N VAL A 96 -3.46 5.21 -5.26
CA VAL A 96 -4.26 5.42 -6.49
C VAL A 96 -4.20 6.89 -6.96
N ILE A 97 -4.17 7.85 -6.02
CA ILE A 97 -4.21 9.29 -6.34
C ILE A 97 -2.81 9.87 -6.54
N VAL A 98 -1.87 9.59 -5.64
CA VAL A 98 -0.58 10.29 -5.56
C VAL A 98 0.51 9.62 -6.37
N LEU A 99 0.50 8.29 -6.46
CA LEU A 99 1.53 7.53 -7.19
C LEU A 99 1.61 7.91 -8.68
N PRO A 100 0.51 8.20 -9.41
CA PRO A 100 0.58 8.63 -10.81
C PRO A 100 1.17 10.03 -11.03
N MET A 101 1.24 10.87 -9.98
CA MET A 101 1.60 12.28 -10.14
C MET A 101 2.94 12.49 -10.85
N PRO A 102 4.05 11.80 -10.51
CA PRO A 102 5.32 12.05 -11.19
C PRO A 102 5.24 11.75 -12.69
N VAL A 103 4.45 10.75 -13.12
CA VAL A 103 4.25 10.43 -14.55
C VAL A 103 3.62 11.62 -15.28
N TRP A 104 2.59 12.22 -14.69
CA TRP A 104 1.88 13.36 -15.27
C TRP A 104 2.71 14.64 -15.24
N LEU A 105 3.75 14.71 -14.39
CA LEU A 105 4.76 15.77 -14.37
C LEU A 105 5.93 15.52 -15.34
N GLY A 106 5.93 14.40 -16.08
CA GLY A 106 6.99 14.03 -17.02
C GLY A 106 8.15 13.22 -16.43
N TYR A 107 7.96 12.63 -15.24
CA TYR A 107 8.89 11.73 -14.57
C TYR A 107 8.39 10.28 -14.62
N ARG A 108 8.36 9.73 -15.83
CA ARG A 108 7.87 8.37 -16.10
C ARG A 108 8.66 7.30 -15.35
N ASP A 109 9.98 7.37 -15.44
CA ASP A 109 10.87 6.35 -14.85
C ASP A 109 10.80 6.33 -13.32
N LEU A 110 10.64 7.50 -12.69
CA LEU A 110 10.46 7.59 -11.24
C LEU A 110 9.18 6.87 -10.80
N THR A 111 8.06 7.09 -11.50
CA THR A 111 6.79 6.41 -11.20
C THR A 111 6.92 4.89 -11.39
N ARG A 112 7.58 4.46 -12.45
CA ARG A 112 7.88 3.04 -12.71
C ARG A 112 8.65 2.43 -11.53
N ASP A 113 9.75 3.05 -11.13
CA ASP A 113 10.55 2.55 -10.00
C ASP A 113 9.76 2.52 -8.70
N MET A 114 8.94 3.55 -8.44
CA MET A 114 8.06 3.60 -7.27
C MET A 114 7.06 2.44 -7.27
N ILE A 115 6.41 2.14 -8.41
CA ILE A 115 5.48 1.01 -8.55
C ILE A 115 6.17 -0.30 -8.17
N TYR A 116 7.36 -0.58 -8.71
CA TYR A 116 8.05 -1.83 -8.42
C TYR A 116 8.46 -1.94 -6.95
N VAL A 117 9.08 -0.89 -6.39
CA VAL A 117 9.55 -0.99 -5.00
C VAL A 117 8.39 -1.05 -4.01
N LEU A 118 7.31 -0.31 -4.23
CA LEU A 118 6.11 -0.36 -3.39
C LEU A 118 5.36 -1.68 -3.55
N GLY A 119 5.15 -2.13 -4.79
CA GLY A 119 4.37 -3.32 -5.08
C GLY A 119 5.01 -4.58 -4.52
N TYR A 120 6.32 -4.76 -4.73
CA TYR A 120 7.02 -5.90 -4.17
C TYR A 120 7.26 -5.77 -2.65
N SER A 121 7.36 -4.57 -2.10
CA SER A 121 7.44 -4.38 -0.64
C SER A 121 6.13 -4.76 0.05
N ILE A 122 4.97 -4.41 -0.53
CA ILE A 122 3.66 -4.83 -0.03
C ILE A 122 3.50 -6.34 -0.17
N TYR A 123 3.79 -6.90 -1.34
CA TYR A 123 3.71 -8.35 -1.55
C TYR A 123 4.59 -9.11 -0.54
N LEU A 124 5.87 -8.75 -0.42
CA LEU A 124 6.80 -9.49 0.44
C LEU A 124 6.49 -9.29 1.93
N SER A 125 6.07 -8.09 2.35
CA SER A 125 5.62 -7.87 3.72
C SER A 125 4.32 -8.61 4.03
N GLY A 126 3.35 -8.62 3.11
CA GLY A 126 2.11 -9.40 3.23
C GLY A 126 2.38 -10.90 3.32
N TYR A 127 3.24 -11.42 2.45
CA TYR A 127 3.67 -12.82 2.47
C TYR A 127 4.30 -13.18 3.82
N LEU A 128 5.25 -12.38 4.33
CA LEU A 128 5.91 -12.66 5.60
C LEU A 128 4.97 -12.50 6.81
N LYS A 129 4.03 -11.55 6.77
CA LYS A 129 2.98 -11.40 7.78
C LYS A 129 2.15 -12.68 7.88
N ASP A 130 1.63 -13.13 6.75
CA ASP A 130 0.79 -14.32 6.68
C ASP A 130 1.62 -15.58 6.97
N TYR A 131 2.92 -15.61 6.67
CA TYR A 131 3.79 -16.72 7.03
C TYR A 131 4.04 -16.80 8.54
N TRP A 132 4.37 -15.68 9.21
CA TRP A 132 4.71 -15.70 10.64
C TRP A 132 3.50 -15.62 11.58
N CYS A 133 2.36 -15.07 11.15
CA CYS A 133 1.14 -14.90 11.96
C CYS A 133 1.41 -14.26 13.33
N LEU A 134 2.25 -13.22 13.36
CA LEU A 134 2.64 -12.55 14.60
C LEU A 134 1.61 -11.49 15.01
N PRO A 135 1.27 -11.40 16.30
CA PRO A 135 0.30 -10.43 16.78
C PRO A 135 0.86 -9.00 16.75
N ARG A 136 -0.04 -8.03 16.58
CA ARG A 136 0.23 -6.63 16.88
C ARG A 136 0.32 -6.38 18.40
N PRO A 137 0.82 -5.21 18.85
CA PRO A 137 0.71 -4.82 20.25
C PRO A 137 -0.73 -4.97 20.76
N LYS A 138 -0.87 -5.60 21.93
CA LYS A 138 -2.16 -5.90 22.57
C LYS A 138 -2.79 -4.61 23.09
N SER A 139 -4.10 -4.47 22.87
CA SER A 139 -4.90 -3.33 23.28
C SER A 139 -6.12 -3.85 24.04
N PRO A 140 -6.33 -3.46 25.31
CA PRO A 140 -5.44 -2.68 26.19
C PRO A 140 -4.10 -3.41 26.53
N PRO A 141 -3.05 -2.70 27.03
CA PRO A 141 -3.04 -1.31 27.48
C PRO A 141 -2.70 -0.28 26.38
N VAL A 142 -2.26 -0.71 25.20
CA VAL A 142 -1.94 0.20 24.09
C VAL A 142 -3.21 0.84 23.53
N ASP A 143 -3.20 2.14 23.27
CA ASP A 143 -4.29 2.81 22.55
C ASP A 143 -4.06 2.72 21.04
N ARG A 144 -4.99 2.13 20.29
CA ARG A 144 -4.91 2.11 18.81
C ARG A 144 -5.46 3.40 18.22
N ILE A 145 -4.56 4.25 17.72
CA ILE A 145 -4.93 5.50 17.04
C ILE A 145 -5.07 5.22 15.55
N THR A 146 -6.30 4.94 15.10
CA THR A 146 -6.59 4.66 13.70
C THR A 146 -7.79 5.47 13.19
N LEU A 147 -7.88 5.61 11.86
CA LEU A 147 -9.04 6.16 11.14
C LEU A 147 -10.07 5.09 10.80
N SER A 148 -9.67 3.83 10.75
CA SER A 148 -10.52 2.72 10.34
C SER A 148 -10.20 1.46 11.12
N GLU A 149 -11.23 0.83 11.68
CA GLU A 149 -11.10 -0.46 12.38
C GLU A 149 -10.58 -1.58 11.47
N TYR A 150 -10.80 -1.49 10.16
CA TYR A 150 -10.30 -2.46 9.17
C TYR A 150 -8.79 -2.66 9.28
N THR A 151 -8.05 -1.57 9.45
CA THR A 151 -6.58 -1.59 9.56
C THR A 151 -6.07 -2.26 10.83
N THR A 152 -6.95 -2.58 11.80
CA THR A 152 -6.58 -3.25 13.05
C THR A 152 -6.59 -4.77 12.95
N LYS A 153 -7.23 -5.33 11.91
CA LYS A 153 -7.41 -6.77 11.71
C LYS A 153 -6.29 -7.42 10.89
N GLU A 154 -5.04 -7.01 11.10
CA GLU A 154 -3.90 -7.62 10.41
C GLU A 154 -2.82 -8.07 11.39
N TYR A 155 -1.99 -9.01 10.96
CA TYR A 155 -0.75 -9.36 11.64
C TYR A 155 0.22 -8.16 11.78
N GLY A 156 1.14 -8.28 12.74
CA GLY A 156 2.10 -7.25 13.12
C GLY A 156 3.30 -7.14 12.17
N ALA A 157 4.18 -8.13 12.21
CA ALA A 157 5.45 -8.12 11.47
C ALA A 157 5.35 -8.86 10.13
N PRO A 158 5.97 -8.34 9.04
CA PRO A 158 6.59 -7.01 8.91
C PRO A 158 5.59 -5.87 8.75
N SER A 159 5.94 -4.65 9.16
CA SER A 159 5.10 -3.48 8.91
C SER A 159 5.19 -3.03 7.43
N SER A 160 4.09 -3.17 6.68
CA SER A 160 4.00 -2.75 5.27
C SER A 160 4.24 -1.24 5.07
N HIS A 161 3.80 -0.41 6.03
CA HIS A 161 4.10 1.04 6.00
C HIS A 161 5.60 1.30 6.17
N SER A 162 6.28 0.58 7.08
CA SER A 162 7.73 0.69 7.24
C SER A 162 8.46 0.22 5.99
N ALA A 163 8.04 -0.89 5.39
CA ALA A 163 8.63 -1.42 4.16
C ALA A 163 8.56 -0.40 3.01
N ASN A 164 7.36 0.13 2.75
CA ASN A 164 7.15 1.11 1.69
C ASN A 164 7.88 2.42 1.96
N ALA A 165 7.83 2.93 3.19
CA ALA A 165 8.55 4.13 3.58
C ALA A 165 10.06 3.96 3.37
N THR A 166 10.65 2.84 3.79
CA THR A 166 12.07 2.55 3.55
C THR A 166 12.38 2.46 2.06
N ALA A 167 11.60 1.69 1.30
CA ALA A 167 11.86 1.46 -0.12
C ALA A 167 11.82 2.76 -0.94
N VAL A 168 10.80 3.59 -0.71
CA VAL A 168 10.62 4.88 -1.40
C VAL A 168 11.65 5.90 -0.92
N SER A 169 11.95 5.96 0.38
CA SER A 169 12.98 6.88 0.88
C SER A 169 14.37 6.55 0.34
N LEU A 170 14.75 5.27 0.27
CA LEU A 170 16.01 4.86 -0.35
C LEU A 170 16.04 5.19 -1.85
N LEU A 171 14.93 5.00 -2.57
CA LEU A 171 14.81 5.36 -3.98
C LEU A 171 15.02 6.87 -4.19
N PHE A 172 14.35 7.72 -3.41
CA PHE A 172 14.52 9.17 -3.50
C PHE A 172 15.93 9.59 -3.08
N PHE A 173 16.46 9.04 -1.98
CA PHE A 173 17.83 9.29 -1.55
C PHE A 173 18.83 9.01 -2.68
N TRP A 174 18.75 7.83 -3.29
CA TRP A 174 19.58 7.42 -4.42
C TRP A 174 19.49 8.39 -5.60
N ARG A 175 18.25 8.71 -6.03
CA ARG A 175 18.00 9.61 -7.17
C ARG A 175 18.49 11.04 -6.90
N ILE A 176 18.31 11.56 -5.68
CA ILE A 176 18.77 12.91 -5.31
C ILE A 176 20.30 12.98 -5.28
N CYS A 177 20.94 11.99 -4.65
CA CYS A 177 22.41 11.95 -4.54
C CYS A 177 23.08 11.91 -5.92
N LEU A 178 22.57 11.06 -6.83
CA LEU A 178 23.11 10.89 -8.18
C LEU A 178 22.65 11.95 -9.20
N SER A 179 21.80 12.90 -8.81
CA SER A 179 21.36 13.94 -9.74
C SER A 179 22.46 14.98 -9.96
N ASP A 180 23.01 15.07 -11.18
CA ASP A 180 24.01 16.09 -11.53
C ASP A 180 23.39 17.48 -11.74
N THR A 181 22.08 17.55 -11.96
CA THR A 181 21.34 18.80 -12.22
C THR A 181 20.96 19.56 -10.95
N LEU A 182 21.00 18.92 -9.78
CA LEU A 182 20.59 19.52 -8.52
C LEU A 182 21.79 20.12 -7.80
N VAL A 183 21.70 21.38 -7.41
CA VAL A 183 22.70 22.04 -6.56
C VAL A 183 22.65 21.50 -5.13
N TRP A 184 23.77 21.54 -4.42
CA TRP A 184 23.89 21.02 -3.04
C TRP A 184 22.83 21.55 -2.06
N PRO A 185 22.48 22.84 -2.02
CA PRO A 185 21.41 23.33 -1.13
C PRO A 185 20.06 22.65 -1.41
N THR A 186 19.72 22.45 -2.68
CA THR A 186 18.49 21.74 -3.08
C THR A 186 18.56 20.25 -2.72
N LYS A 187 19.71 19.60 -2.92
CA LYS A 187 19.92 18.21 -2.48
C LYS A 187 19.69 18.09 -0.97
N LEU A 188 20.28 18.96 -0.15
CA LEU A 188 20.13 18.93 1.31
C LEU A 188 18.68 19.14 1.75
N LEU A 189 17.96 20.09 1.12
CA LEU A 189 16.54 20.30 1.39
C LEU A 189 15.70 19.05 1.07
N LEU A 190 15.87 18.47 -0.12
CA LEU A 190 15.11 17.29 -0.53
C LEU A 190 15.44 16.07 0.35
N LEU A 191 16.71 15.85 0.68
CA LEU A 191 17.12 14.78 1.60
C LEU A 191 16.51 14.97 3.00
N SER A 192 16.42 16.20 3.48
CA SER A 192 15.76 16.51 4.76
C SER A 192 14.26 16.17 4.71
N LEU A 193 13.59 16.45 3.60
CA LEU A 193 12.19 16.07 3.39
C LEU A 193 11.99 14.55 3.32
N VAL A 194 12.91 13.82 2.68
CA VAL A 194 12.89 12.34 2.64
C VAL A 194 13.06 11.75 4.03
N ILE A 195 14.01 12.27 4.82
CA ILE A 195 14.22 11.85 6.21
C ILE A 195 12.97 12.16 7.04
N PHE A 196 12.39 13.35 6.90
CA PHE A 196 11.17 13.73 7.60
C PHE A 196 10.01 12.79 7.25
N TYR A 197 9.76 12.53 5.96
CA TYR A 197 8.76 11.57 5.49
C TYR A 197 8.96 10.18 6.12
N TYR A 198 10.20 9.68 6.09
CA TYR A 198 10.55 8.37 6.65
C TYR A 198 10.24 8.29 8.14
N LEU A 199 10.74 9.25 8.92
CA LEU A 199 10.55 9.28 10.37
C LEU A 199 9.08 9.45 10.74
N THR A 200 8.33 10.27 10.02
CA THR A 200 6.89 10.45 10.22
C THR A 200 6.13 9.13 10.08
N LEU A 201 6.38 8.37 9.01
CA LEU A 201 5.68 7.11 8.80
C LEU A 201 6.11 6.03 9.78
N VAL A 202 7.41 5.86 10.01
CA VAL A 202 7.94 4.80 10.89
C VAL A 202 7.60 5.06 12.35
N PHE A 203 7.89 6.25 12.88
CA PHE A 203 7.53 6.59 14.26
C PHE A 203 6.02 6.70 14.45
N GLY A 204 5.29 7.14 13.41
CA GLY A 204 3.84 7.14 13.42
C GLY A 204 3.24 5.76 13.70
N ARG A 205 3.87 4.67 13.24
CA ARG A 205 3.39 3.30 13.52
C ARG A 205 3.50 2.90 14.99
N VAL A 206 4.60 3.29 15.65
CA VAL A 206 4.79 3.07 17.10
C VAL A 206 3.85 3.98 17.89
N TYR A 207 3.80 5.25 17.50
CA TYR A 207 2.99 6.27 18.16
C TYR A 207 1.51 5.89 18.15
N CYS A 208 0.99 5.45 17.00
CA CYS A 208 -0.40 5.00 16.85
C CYS A 208 -0.68 3.64 17.48
N GLY A 209 0.30 2.97 18.09
CA GLY A 209 0.10 1.70 18.78
C GLY A 209 -0.09 0.50 17.85
N MET A 210 0.31 0.61 16.59
CA MET A 210 -0.01 -0.38 15.56
C MET A 210 1.07 -1.44 15.40
N HIS A 211 2.32 -1.14 15.77
CA HIS A 211 3.47 -2.01 15.51
C HIS A 211 4.54 -1.93 16.61
N GLY A 212 5.16 -3.07 16.89
CA GLY A 212 6.35 -3.16 17.73
C GLY A 212 7.65 -2.95 16.96
N MET A 213 8.80 -3.06 17.64
CA MET A 213 10.12 -2.84 17.02
C MET A 213 10.45 -3.90 15.95
N LEU A 214 10.13 -5.17 16.21
CA LEU A 214 10.35 -6.26 15.24
C LEU A 214 9.65 -5.96 13.91
N ASP A 215 8.38 -5.55 13.96
CA ASP A 215 7.59 -5.20 12.78
C ASP A 215 8.24 -4.12 11.95
N LEU A 216 8.82 -3.10 12.60
CA LEU A 216 9.48 -1.97 11.92
C LEU A 216 10.82 -2.36 11.32
N PHE A 217 11.67 -3.07 12.07
CA PHE A 217 12.97 -3.50 11.56
C PHE A 217 12.83 -4.52 10.42
N SER A 218 11.94 -5.51 10.58
CA SER A 218 11.64 -6.46 9.51
C SER A 218 11.00 -5.78 8.31
N GLY A 219 10.11 -4.81 8.53
CA GLY A 219 9.52 -4.01 7.45
C GLY A 219 10.59 -3.22 6.70
N ALA A 220 11.46 -2.51 7.42
CA ALA A 220 12.56 -1.77 6.81
C ALA A 220 13.52 -2.67 6.04
N ALA A 221 13.81 -3.88 6.54
CA ALA A 221 14.60 -4.87 5.82
C ALA A 221 13.94 -5.29 4.50
N VAL A 222 12.64 -5.58 4.50
CA VAL A 222 11.86 -5.87 3.27
C VAL A 222 11.97 -4.71 2.27
N GLY A 223 11.74 -3.48 2.72
CA GLY A 223 11.82 -2.30 1.86
C GLY A 223 13.21 -2.09 1.25
N ALA A 224 14.26 -2.29 2.04
CA ALA A 224 15.64 -2.20 1.58
C ALA A 224 15.97 -3.29 0.54
N ILE A 225 15.55 -4.54 0.78
CA ILE A 225 15.72 -5.65 -0.16
C ILE A 225 15.05 -5.32 -1.49
N CYS A 226 13.78 -4.88 -1.48
CA CYS A 226 13.06 -4.51 -2.70
C CYS A 226 13.73 -3.35 -3.45
N PHE A 227 14.25 -2.34 -2.73
CA PHE A 227 15.02 -1.27 -3.33
C PHE A 227 16.30 -1.79 -4.02
N PHE A 228 17.13 -2.56 -3.33
CA PHE A 228 18.39 -3.07 -3.91
C PHE A 228 18.15 -3.99 -5.11
N ILE A 229 17.14 -4.87 -5.03
CA ILE A 229 16.71 -5.69 -6.17
C ILE A 229 16.31 -4.79 -7.34
N ARG A 230 15.52 -3.74 -7.11
CA ARG A 230 15.10 -2.83 -8.19
C ARG A 230 16.30 -2.16 -8.85
N ILE A 231 17.24 -1.62 -8.08
CA ILE A 231 18.43 -0.95 -8.64
C ILE A 231 19.28 -1.95 -9.43
N TRP A 232 19.45 -3.17 -8.92
CA TRP A 232 20.16 -4.24 -9.63
C TRP A 232 19.47 -4.61 -10.95
N VAL A 233 18.15 -4.82 -10.95
CA VAL A 233 17.37 -5.12 -12.17
C VAL A 233 17.48 -4.01 -13.20
N VAL A 234 17.34 -2.74 -12.79
CA VAL A 234 17.49 -1.59 -13.70
C VAL A 234 18.87 -1.56 -14.35
N HIS A 235 19.92 -1.88 -13.59
CA HIS A 235 21.28 -1.92 -14.12
C HIS A 235 21.50 -3.13 -15.06
N ALA A 236 21.03 -4.31 -14.66
CA ALA A 236 21.19 -5.55 -15.42
C ALA A 236 20.42 -5.53 -16.74
N LEU A 237 19.23 -4.93 -16.76
CA LEU A 237 18.34 -4.87 -17.93
C LEU A 237 18.40 -3.53 -18.68
N ARG A 238 19.42 -2.69 -18.45
CA ARG A 238 19.51 -1.33 -19.04
C ARG A 238 19.43 -1.28 -20.58
N ASN A 239 19.91 -2.34 -21.24
CA ASN A 239 19.95 -2.46 -22.71
C ASN A 239 18.88 -3.43 -23.23
N PHE A 240 18.02 -3.95 -22.36
CA PHE A 240 17.00 -4.92 -22.74
C PHE A 240 15.81 -4.21 -23.37
N GLN A 241 15.51 -4.53 -24.62
CA GLN A 241 14.40 -3.95 -25.37
C GLN A 241 13.14 -4.80 -25.15
N ILE A 242 12.37 -4.45 -24.12
CA ILE A 242 11.15 -5.19 -23.77
C ILE A 242 10.17 -5.26 -24.95
N GLY A 243 10.11 -4.23 -25.81
CA GLY A 243 9.18 -4.12 -26.92
C GLY A 243 9.41 -5.15 -28.03
N GLU A 244 10.60 -5.75 -28.12
CA GLU A 244 10.90 -6.80 -29.12
C GLU A 244 10.36 -8.17 -28.70
N HIS A 245 9.94 -8.32 -27.45
CA HIS A 245 9.70 -9.61 -26.83
C HIS A 245 8.26 -9.77 -26.34
N LEU A 246 7.41 -10.40 -27.17
CA LEU A 246 6.01 -10.73 -26.80
C LEU A 246 5.89 -11.57 -25.52
N TRP A 247 6.92 -12.35 -25.20
CA TRP A 247 6.95 -13.17 -23.99
C TRP A 247 7.04 -12.33 -22.71
N PHE A 248 7.53 -11.09 -22.76
CA PHE A 248 7.74 -10.26 -21.58
C PHE A 248 6.44 -9.92 -20.84
N PRO A 249 5.42 -9.29 -21.47
CA PRO A 249 4.16 -9.00 -20.79
C PRO A 249 3.41 -10.28 -20.38
N LEU A 250 3.49 -11.34 -21.19
CA LEU A 250 2.87 -12.63 -20.87
C LEU A 250 3.50 -13.25 -19.63
N LEU A 251 4.83 -13.21 -19.53
CA LEU A 251 5.58 -13.68 -18.37
C LEU A 251 5.25 -12.85 -17.13
N SER A 252 5.14 -11.52 -17.25
CA SER A 252 4.77 -10.65 -16.14
C SER A 252 3.41 -11.02 -15.57
N VAL A 253 2.39 -11.18 -16.43
CA VAL A 253 1.04 -11.59 -16.01
C VAL A 253 1.04 -13.01 -15.42
N ALA A 254 1.73 -13.95 -16.07
CA ALA A 254 1.81 -15.33 -15.59
C ALA A 254 2.52 -15.43 -14.24
N TRP A 255 3.64 -14.72 -14.07
CA TRP A 255 4.38 -14.64 -12.81
C TRP A 255 3.55 -13.98 -11.71
N GLY A 256 2.90 -12.85 -12.01
CA GLY A 256 2.03 -12.15 -11.07
C GLY A 256 0.90 -13.03 -10.55
N LEU A 257 0.20 -13.75 -11.44
CA LEU A 257 -0.82 -14.70 -11.03
C LEU A 257 -0.24 -15.90 -10.28
N PHE A 258 0.91 -16.42 -10.73
CA PHE A 258 1.58 -17.55 -10.07
C PHE A 258 1.93 -17.26 -8.61
N ILE A 259 2.54 -16.11 -8.32
CA ILE A 259 2.90 -15.74 -6.94
C ILE A 259 1.68 -15.46 -6.07
N LEU A 260 0.59 -14.96 -6.64
CA LEU A 260 -0.66 -14.72 -5.90
C LEU A 260 -1.40 -16.03 -5.58
N PHE A 261 -1.50 -16.96 -6.54
CA PHE A 261 -2.13 -18.26 -6.29
C PHE A 261 -1.32 -19.17 -5.36
N ASN A 262 0.00 -18.98 -5.30
CA ASN A 262 0.90 -19.68 -4.38
C ASN A 262 1.28 -18.84 -3.15
N HIS A 263 0.55 -17.74 -2.89
CA HIS A 263 0.77 -16.95 -1.68
C HIS A 263 0.50 -17.82 -0.44
N VAL A 264 1.28 -17.61 0.62
CA VAL A 264 1.07 -18.33 1.87
C VAL A 264 -0.32 -18.02 2.43
N ARG A 265 -1.01 -19.05 2.91
CA ARG A 265 -2.33 -18.90 3.52
C ARG A 265 -2.16 -18.50 5.00
N PRO A 266 -2.77 -17.38 5.43
CA PRO A 266 -2.80 -17.05 6.85
C PRO A 266 -3.62 -18.10 7.62
N ILE A 267 -3.47 -18.14 8.94
CA ILE A 267 -4.25 -19.03 9.81
C ILE A 267 -5.53 -18.34 10.27
N ASP A 268 -5.40 -17.10 10.72
CA ASP A 268 -6.52 -16.21 11.04
C ASP A 268 -6.85 -15.34 9.82
N GLU A 269 -8.08 -14.85 9.73
CA GLU A 269 -8.50 -13.95 8.66
C GLU A 269 -7.66 -12.64 8.66
N CYS A 270 -6.85 -12.41 7.62
CA CYS A 270 -6.13 -11.15 7.38
C CYS A 270 -6.49 -10.55 6.02
N PRO A 271 -6.81 -9.24 5.93
CA PRO A 271 -6.97 -8.54 4.65
C PRO A 271 -5.64 -8.29 3.92
N CYS A 272 -4.50 -8.70 4.47
CA CYS A 272 -3.15 -8.52 3.94
C CYS A 272 -3.02 -8.88 2.43
N PHE A 273 -3.68 -9.98 2.05
CA PHE A 273 -3.60 -10.53 0.70
C PHE A 273 -4.27 -9.62 -0.34
N GLU A 274 -5.30 -8.87 0.05
CA GLU A 274 -6.03 -7.97 -0.84
C GLU A 274 -5.15 -6.88 -1.47
N ASP A 275 -4.28 -6.28 -0.66
CA ASP A 275 -3.33 -5.25 -1.10
C ASP A 275 -2.25 -5.85 -2.00
N SER A 276 -1.85 -7.10 -1.72
CA SER A 276 -0.88 -7.83 -2.55
C SER A 276 -1.44 -8.08 -3.96
N VAL A 277 -2.70 -8.53 -4.07
CA VAL A 277 -3.36 -8.73 -5.38
C VAL A 277 -3.44 -7.40 -6.16
N ALA A 278 -3.79 -6.31 -5.48
CA ALA A 278 -3.91 -5.00 -6.11
C ALA A 278 -2.55 -4.54 -6.67
N PHE A 279 -1.49 -4.55 -5.87
CA PHE A 279 -0.18 -4.08 -6.31
C PHE A 279 0.47 -4.96 -7.38
N ILE A 280 0.33 -6.28 -7.29
CA ILE A 280 0.86 -7.18 -8.33
C ILE A 280 0.10 -7.01 -9.66
N GLY A 281 -1.21 -6.70 -9.59
CA GLY A 281 -1.98 -6.23 -10.74
C GLY A 281 -1.39 -4.93 -11.34
N VAL A 282 -1.12 -3.92 -10.51
CA VAL A 282 -0.49 -2.65 -10.93
C VAL A 282 0.89 -2.88 -11.57
N VAL A 283 1.73 -3.77 -11.01
CA VAL A 283 3.04 -4.10 -11.61
C VAL A 283 2.85 -4.73 -13.00
N SER A 284 1.95 -5.70 -13.14
CA SER A 284 1.71 -6.37 -14.42
C SER A 284 1.10 -5.43 -15.46
N GLY A 285 0.20 -4.55 -15.04
CA GLY A 285 -0.39 -3.52 -15.90
C GLY A 285 0.64 -2.50 -16.40
N LEU A 286 1.61 -2.14 -15.55
CA LEU A 286 2.73 -1.29 -15.92
C LEU A 286 3.61 -1.96 -16.96
N ASP A 287 3.99 -3.23 -16.75
CA ASP A 287 4.82 -4.00 -17.69
C ASP A 287 4.15 -4.12 -19.06
N CYS A 288 2.85 -4.41 -19.11
CA CYS A 288 2.07 -4.43 -20.35
C CYS A 288 2.02 -3.05 -21.02
N SER A 289 1.88 -1.98 -20.25
CA SER A 289 1.83 -0.61 -20.77
C SER A 289 3.18 -0.17 -21.34
N ASP A 290 4.26 -0.48 -20.64
CA ASP A 290 5.63 -0.22 -21.08
C ASP A 290 5.97 -0.99 -22.34
N TRP A 291 5.61 -2.28 -22.39
CA TRP A 291 5.76 -3.12 -23.58
C TRP A 291 5.02 -2.55 -24.79
N LEU A 292 3.73 -2.17 -24.64
CA LEU A 292 2.95 -1.56 -25.72
C LEU A 292 3.57 -0.26 -26.23
N THR A 293 4.01 0.60 -25.30
CA THR A 293 4.63 1.89 -25.62
C THR A 293 5.88 1.70 -26.47
N GLU A 294 6.74 0.75 -26.09
CA GLU A 294 7.99 0.47 -26.79
C GLU A 294 7.76 -0.25 -28.12
N ARG A 295 6.89 -1.28 -28.14
CA ARG A 295 6.58 -2.08 -29.33
C ARG A 295 6.06 -1.24 -30.49
N TYR A 296 5.21 -0.26 -30.20
CA TYR A 296 4.59 0.59 -31.21
C TYR A 296 5.24 1.97 -31.34
N GLY A 297 6.32 2.23 -30.59
CA GLY A 297 7.04 3.51 -30.65
C GLY A 297 6.18 4.72 -30.24
N TRP A 298 5.20 4.52 -29.35
CA TRP A 298 4.30 5.59 -28.94
C TRP A 298 5.03 6.58 -28.03
N ASN A 299 5.17 7.83 -28.47
CA ASN A 299 5.62 8.89 -27.58
C ASN A 299 4.44 9.31 -26.68
N LEU A 300 4.39 8.80 -25.45
CA LEU A 300 3.36 9.09 -24.44
C LEU A 300 3.93 9.83 -23.22
N VAL A 301 5.14 10.37 -23.31
CA VAL A 301 5.75 11.17 -22.25
C VAL A 301 5.06 12.54 -22.17
N CYS A 302 4.64 12.93 -20.97
CA CYS A 302 4.06 14.24 -20.70
C CYS A 302 5.16 15.31 -20.64
N SER A 303 4.91 16.51 -21.17
CA SER A 303 5.92 17.58 -21.12
C SER A 303 6.17 18.06 -19.69
N ARG A 304 7.40 18.49 -19.38
CA ARG A 304 7.74 18.96 -18.03
C ARG A 304 7.26 20.39 -17.80
N TYR A 305 7.27 20.82 -16.53
CA TYR A 305 6.92 22.19 -16.12
C TYR A 305 7.64 23.27 -16.95
N ALA A 306 8.91 23.05 -17.29
CA ALA A 306 9.69 23.99 -18.11
C ALA A 306 9.10 24.26 -19.51
N SER A 307 8.33 23.31 -20.07
CA SER A 307 7.73 23.43 -21.40
C SER A 307 6.26 23.86 -21.36
N CYS A 308 5.49 23.39 -20.37
CA CYS A 308 4.03 23.57 -20.32
C CYS A 308 3.57 24.59 -19.26
N GLY A 309 4.48 25.07 -18.41
CA GLY A 309 4.21 26.05 -17.37
C GLY A 309 3.18 25.54 -16.34
N SER A 310 2.33 26.45 -15.85
CA SER A 310 1.34 26.16 -14.81
C SER A 310 0.23 25.17 -15.24
N LYS A 311 0.05 24.93 -16.55
CA LYS A 311 -0.93 23.95 -17.06
C LYS A 311 -0.69 22.53 -16.53
N VAL A 312 0.56 22.21 -16.18
CA VAL A 312 0.92 20.91 -15.60
C VAL A 312 0.11 20.61 -14.33
N PHE A 313 -0.27 21.63 -13.55
CA PHE A 313 -1.07 21.46 -12.33
C PHE A 313 -2.54 21.11 -12.59
N LEU A 314 -3.03 21.21 -13.83
CA LEU A 314 -4.39 20.77 -14.22
C LEU A 314 -4.44 19.29 -14.59
N ARG A 315 -3.29 18.67 -14.92
CA ARG A 315 -3.21 17.24 -15.30
C ARG A 315 -3.71 16.31 -14.20
N PRO A 316 -3.39 16.51 -12.91
CA PRO A 316 -3.94 15.70 -11.83
C PRO A 316 -5.47 15.65 -11.82
N LEU A 317 -6.18 16.73 -12.17
CA LEU A 317 -7.64 16.74 -12.19
C LEU A 317 -8.19 15.76 -13.24
N VAL A 318 -7.68 15.84 -14.47
CA VAL A 318 -8.07 14.96 -15.57
C VAL A 318 -7.59 13.52 -15.33
N GLY A 319 -6.35 13.36 -14.84
CA GLY A 319 -5.73 12.06 -14.58
C GLY A 319 -6.41 11.28 -13.46
N VAL A 320 -6.63 11.92 -12.30
CA VAL A 320 -7.31 11.30 -11.16
C VAL A 320 -8.76 10.96 -11.52
N ALA A 321 -9.47 11.86 -12.21
CA ALA A 321 -10.82 11.57 -12.69
C ALA A 321 -10.84 10.33 -13.60
N SER A 322 -9.88 10.22 -14.53
CA SER A 322 -9.76 9.07 -15.43
C SER A 322 -9.52 7.75 -14.68
N VAL A 323 -8.64 7.77 -13.67
CA VAL A 323 -8.35 6.58 -12.84
C VAL A 323 -9.56 6.17 -12.00
N ILE A 324 -10.27 7.14 -11.41
CA ILE A 324 -11.50 6.87 -10.63
C ILE A 324 -12.60 6.31 -11.54
N VAL A 325 -12.81 6.88 -12.73
CA VAL A 325 -13.80 6.37 -13.70
C VAL A 325 -13.45 4.94 -14.11
N TRP A 326 -12.19 4.64 -14.40
CA TRP A 326 -11.77 3.27 -14.64
C TRP A 326 -12.06 2.37 -13.44
N LYS A 327 -11.51 2.70 -12.26
CA LYS A 327 -11.54 1.83 -11.07
C LYS A 327 -12.96 1.62 -10.53
N ASP A 328 -13.74 2.69 -10.36
CA ASP A 328 -14.99 2.63 -9.62
C ASP A 328 -16.23 2.51 -10.51
N VAL A 329 -16.13 2.85 -11.81
CA VAL A 329 -17.29 2.80 -12.74
C VAL A 329 -17.16 1.67 -13.78
N ILE A 330 -16.03 1.59 -14.48
CA ILE A 330 -15.89 0.71 -15.66
C ILE A 330 -15.41 -0.69 -15.28
N SER A 331 -14.34 -0.76 -14.47
CA SER A 331 -13.50 -1.95 -14.35
C SER A 331 -14.25 -3.17 -13.80
N LYS A 332 -15.05 -3.03 -12.73
CA LYS A 332 -15.82 -4.14 -12.14
C LYS A 332 -16.75 -4.76 -13.18
N THR A 333 -17.58 -3.95 -13.81
CA THR A 333 -18.55 -4.42 -14.81
C THR A 333 -17.85 -5.06 -16.00
N ALA A 334 -16.80 -4.41 -16.54
CA ALA A 334 -16.05 -4.89 -17.69
C ALA A 334 -15.35 -6.22 -17.39
N VAL A 335 -14.60 -6.30 -16.28
CA VAL A 335 -13.79 -7.46 -15.91
C VAL A 335 -14.65 -8.66 -15.55
N TYR A 336 -15.69 -8.51 -14.71
CA TYR A 336 -16.54 -9.64 -14.36
C TYR A 336 -17.42 -10.10 -15.53
N THR A 337 -17.83 -9.20 -16.41
CA THR A 337 -18.49 -9.59 -17.67
C THR A 337 -17.55 -10.40 -18.56
N LEU A 338 -16.29 -9.97 -18.70
CA LEU A 338 -15.27 -10.69 -19.45
C LEU A 338 -15.00 -12.07 -18.85
N LEU A 339 -14.73 -12.15 -17.54
CA LEU A 339 -14.39 -13.41 -16.88
C LEU A 339 -15.57 -14.39 -16.89
N ILE A 340 -16.74 -13.96 -16.43
CA ILE A 340 -17.88 -14.88 -16.18
C ILE A 340 -18.65 -15.15 -17.47
N LYS A 341 -19.00 -14.11 -18.25
CA LYS A 341 -19.87 -14.28 -19.41
C LYS A 341 -19.11 -14.68 -20.67
N LEU A 342 -17.95 -14.06 -20.93
CA LEU A 342 -17.21 -14.31 -22.17
C LEU A 342 -16.26 -15.50 -22.04
N LEU A 343 -15.43 -15.53 -20.99
CA LEU A 343 -14.46 -16.59 -20.76
C LEU A 343 -15.04 -17.79 -20.00
N ARG A 344 -16.29 -17.72 -19.53
CA ARG A 344 -16.97 -18.77 -18.75
C ARG A 344 -16.15 -19.25 -17.55
N PHE A 345 -15.45 -18.32 -16.89
CA PHE A 345 -14.75 -18.59 -15.66
C PHE A 345 -15.75 -18.93 -14.55
N HIS A 346 -15.46 -19.96 -13.75
CA HIS A 346 -16.33 -20.39 -12.66
C HIS A 346 -16.47 -19.27 -11.62
N ASP A 347 -17.71 -18.96 -11.25
CA ASP A 347 -18.01 -17.94 -10.24
C ASP A 347 -18.15 -18.60 -8.86
N ASP A 348 -17.03 -18.68 -8.13
CA ASP A 348 -16.93 -19.31 -6.81
C ASP A 348 -17.24 -18.37 -5.64
N ARG A 349 -17.78 -17.17 -5.91
CA ARG A 349 -18.06 -16.17 -4.86
C ARG A 349 -19.18 -16.59 -3.92
N SER A 350 -20.28 -17.14 -4.45
CA SER A 350 -21.42 -17.56 -3.63
C SER A 350 -21.04 -18.69 -2.68
N GLU A 351 -20.21 -19.63 -3.16
CA GLU A 351 -19.71 -20.74 -2.36
C GLU A 351 -18.97 -20.23 -1.11
N LYS A 352 -18.18 -19.15 -1.23
CA LYS A 352 -17.41 -18.55 -0.13
C LYS A 352 -18.21 -17.68 0.83
N VAL A 353 -19.23 -16.95 0.35
CA VAL A 353 -20.09 -16.12 1.20
C VAL A 353 -20.89 -16.97 2.20
N HIS A 354 -21.36 -18.15 1.79
CA HIS A 354 -22.06 -19.06 2.68
C HIS A 354 -21.20 -19.52 3.86
N PHE A 355 -19.91 -19.81 3.63
CA PHE A 355 -18.98 -20.15 4.72
C PHE A 355 -18.77 -19.01 5.73
N HIS A 356 -18.73 -17.75 5.28
CA HIS A 356 -18.50 -16.60 6.17
C HIS A 356 -19.69 -16.31 7.11
N ASN A 357 -20.92 -16.43 6.60
CA ASN A 357 -22.12 -16.15 7.41
C ASN A 357 -22.32 -17.20 8.51
N GLU A 358 -21.96 -18.46 8.26
CA GLU A 358 -22.03 -19.53 9.29
C GLU A 358 -21.04 -19.30 10.45
N THR A 359 -19.94 -18.59 10.21
CA THR A 359 -18.88 -18.34 11.21
C THR A 359 -18.99 -17.00 11.96
N SER A 360 -19.82 -16.05 11.49
CA SER A 360 -19.77 -14.65 11.94
C SER A 360 -20.31 -14.34 13.35
N GLU A 361 -20.76 -15.35 14.11
CA GLU A 361 -21.30 -15.17 15.47
C GLU A 361 -20.23 -15.19 16.59
N GLU A 362 -18.94 -15.36 16.27
CA GLU A 362 -17.88 -15.51 17.27
C GLU A 362 -17.23 -14.18 17.71
N GLU A 363 -16.96 -14.05 19.02
CA GLU A 363 -16.20 -12.93 19.61
C GLU A 363 -14.68 -12.98 19.30
N GLU A 364 -14.24 -14.01 18.55
CA GLU A 364 -12.84 -14.31 18.25
C GLU A 364 -12.52 -14.10 16.76
N CYS A 365 -11.23 -14.07 16.41
CA CYS A 365 -10.80 -13.92 15.03
C CYS A 365 -10.95 -15.25 14.29
N LEU A 366 -11.79 -15.26 13.27
CA LEU A 366 -12.10 -16.46 12.50
C LEU A 366 -10.87 -17.04 11.80
N LEU A 367 -10.89 -18.36 11.61
CA LEU A 367 -9.94 -19.04 10.73
C LEU A 367 -10.09 -18.56 9.30
N TYR A 368 -8.96 -18.47 8.60
CA TYR A 368 -8.93 -18.06 7.20
C TYR A 368 -9.73 -19.02 6.31
N SER A 369 -10.78 -18.51 5.67
CA SER A 369 -11.69 -19.30 4.85
C SER A 369 -11.33 -19.33 3.36
N GLY A 370 -10.32 -18.57 2.94
CA GLY A 370 -9.86 -18.51 1.55
C GLY A 370 -10.59 -17.48 0.69
N VAL A 371 -9.87 -16.87 -0.25
CA VAL A 371 -10.43 -15.92 -1.23
C VAL A 371 -10.87 -16.67 -2.50
N SER A 372 -11.98 -16.24 -3.10
CA SER A 372 -12.49 -16.80 -4.36
C SER A 372 -11.50 -16.58 -5.51
N LYS A 373 -11.33 -17.57 -6.39
CA LYS A 373 -10.37 -17.48 -7.50
C LYS A 373 -10.77 -16.38 -8.47
N VAL A 374 -12.09 -16.21 -8.71
CA VAL A 374 -12.59 -15.17 -9.61
C VAL A 374 -12.32 -13.78 -9.05
N GLU A 375 -12.32 -13.58 -7.73
CA GLU A 375 -11.94 -12.29 -7.13
C GLU A 375 -10.45 -12.02 -7.23
N ILE A 376 -9.59 -13.03 -7.09
CA ILE A 376 -8.14 -12.86 -7.27
C ILE A 376 -7.85 -12.36 -8.69
N VAL A 377 -8.36 -13.08 -9.70
CA VAL A 377 -8.15 -12.71 -11.11
C VAL A 377 -8.86 -11.40 -11.44
N GLY A 378 -10.09 -11.22 -10.98
CA GLY A 378 -10.88 -10.02 -11.22
C GLY A 378 -10.22 -8.77 -10.65
N ARG A 379 -9.81 -8.82 -9.37
CA ARG A 379 -9.10 -7.73 -8.71
C ARG A 379 -7.76 -7.47 -9.40
N PHE A 380 -6.97 -8.50 -9.69
CA PHE A 380 -5.72 -8.37 -10.45
C PHE A 380 -5.91 -7.59 -11.76
N LEU A 381 -6.91 -7.96 -12.58
CA LEU A 381 -7.18 -7.30 -13.86
C LEU A 381 -7.70 -5.86 -13.70
N ILE A 382 -8.56 -5.60 -12.71
CA ILE A 382 -9.03 -4.25 -12.38
C ILE A 382 -7.83 -3.33 -12.10
N TYR A 383 -6.90 -3.80 -11.27
CA TYR A 383 -5.71 -3.03 -10.89
C TYR A 383 -4.66 -2.94 -12.00
N ALA A 384 -4.53 -3.95 -12.86
CA ALA A 384 -3.70 -3.88 -14.07
C ALA A 384 -4.18 -2.79 -15.05
N GLY A 385 -5.47 -2.47 -15.04
CA GLY A 385 -6.01 -1.37 -15.83
C GLY A 385 -5.66 0.03 -15.31
N ILE A 386 -5.22 0.19 -14.06
CA ILE A 386 -4.83 1.50 -13.51
C ILE A 386 -3.57 2.05 -14.20
N PRO A 387 -2.42 1.35 -14.24
CA PRO A 387 -1.27 1.79 -15.02
C PRO A 387 -1.59 1.99 -16.49
N THR A 388 -2.41 1.11 -17.09
CA THR A 388 -2.87 1.27 -18.47
C THR A 388 -3.57 2.62 -18.67
N THR A 389 -4.47 2.99 -17.76
CA THR A 389 -5.14 4.29 -17.77
C THR A 389 -4.14 5.44 -17.58
N VAL A 390 -3.20 5.30 -16.65
CA VAL A 390 -2.23 6.34 -16.27
C VAL A 390 -1.17 6.59 -17.35
N PHE A 391 -0.61 5.52 -17.92
CA PHE A 391 0.54 5.57 -18.84
C PHE A 391 0.12 5.62 -20.31
N LEU A 392 -1.05 5.07 -20.68
CA LEU A 392 -1.51 5.04 -22.07
C LEU A 392 -2.63 6.05 -22.35
N LEU A 393 -3.69 6.05 -21.53
CA LEU A 393 -4.88 6.87 -21.81
C LEU A 393 -4.72 8.33 -21.37
N CYS A 394 -4.20 8.59 -20.16
CA CYS A 394 -4.06 9.95 -19.64
C CYS A 394 -3.22 10.86 -20.55
N PRO A 395 -2.07 10.44 -21.11
CA PRO A 395 -1.33 11.27 -22.05
C PRO A 395 -2.14 11.65 -23.30
N VAL A 396 -3.00 10.75 -23.80
CA VAL A 396 -3.93 11.03 -24.91
C VAL A 396 -4.98 12.04 -24.49
N PHE A 397 -5.56 11.89 -23.30
CA PHE A 397 -6.53 12.85 -22.75
C PHE A 397 -5.92 14.22 -22.51
N PHE A 398 -4.64 14.28 -22.09
CA PHE A 398 -3.92 15.55 -21.95
C PHE A 398 -3.66 16.20 -23.31
N THR A 399 -3.43 15.42 -24.38
CA THR A 399 -3.36 15.96 -25.74
C THR A 399 -4.71 16.54 -26.15
N TRP A 400 -5.83 15.83 -25.94
CA TRP A 400 -7.16 16.32 -26.28
C TRP A 400 -7.58 17.57 -25.51
N THR A 401 -7.12 17.70 -24.27
CA THR A 401 -7.41 18.87 -23.40
C THR A 401 -6.36 19.99 -23.51
N ASN A 402 -5.38 19.89 -24.42
CA ASN A 402 -4.29 20.85 -24.60
C ASN A 402 -3.47 21.10 -23.31
N LEU A 403 -3.30 20.04 -22.52
CA LEU A 403 -2.51 19.99 -21.30
C LEU A 403 -1.18 19.23 -21.46
N ARG A 404 -0.93 18.56 -22.60
CA ARG A 404 0.26 17.71 -22.77
C ARG A 404 1.56 18.48 -22.89
#